data_AF-A0A8T9CN28-F1
#
_entry.id   AF-A0A8T9CN28-F1
#
_cell.length_a   1.000
_cell.length_b   1.000
_cell.length_c   1.000
_cell.angle_alpha   90.00
_cell.angle_beta   90.00
_cell.angle_gamma   90.00
#
_symmetry.space_group_name_H-M   'P 1'
#
loop_
_entity.id
_entity.type
_entity.pdbx_description
1 polymer ?
#
loop_
_entity_poly.entity_id
_entity_poly.type
_entity_poly.pdbx_seq_one_letter_code
_entity_poly.pdbx_strand_id
1 'polypeptide(L)'
;GLSSLKGKNAFGGHAQGKQDVVDMAKFIHCHIRDCSRYFAYLSDGRIVPADELNAQETENAQYTIDLLNLNSGFLQTERRNHWEELEQLFDEHIEKDWDLQQLLQLDLVPTPDHKLHEFFSITRQFFQQEAEQVLQSHAPALI
;
A
#
# COMPACT_ATOMS: atom_id res chain seq x y z
N GLY A 1 -25.02 12.29 12.11
CA GLY A 1 -25.15 11.42 13.30
C GLY A 1 -24.30 10.20 13.08
N LEU A 2 -23.15 10.17 13.74
CA LEU A 2 -22.18 9.06 13.67
C LEU A 2 -22.72 7.89 14.50
N SER A 3 -23.17 6.82 13.84
CA SER A 3 -23.33 5.54 14.51
C SER A 3 -23.26 4.38 13.54
N SER A 4 -22.32 3.48 13.81
CA SER A 4 -22.30 2.09 13.38
C SER A 4 -21.51 1.74 12.12
N LEU A 5 -20.18 1.87 12.21
CA LEU A 5 -19.25 0.91 11.61
C LEU A 5 -18.22 0.51 12.68
N LYS A 6 -18.63 -0.34 13.63
CA LYS A 6 -17.69 -1.09 14.47
C LYS A 6 -17.13 -2.25 13.65
N GLY A 7 -16.18 -1.93 12.77
CA GLY A 7 -15.35 -2.94 12.11
C GLY A 7 -14.41 -3.56 13.14
N LYS A 8 -14.80 -4.71 13.70
CA LYS A 8 -14.03 -5.43 14.74
C LYS A 8 -12.76 -6.12 14.22
N ASN A 9 -12.41 -5.97 12.94
CA ASN A 9 -11.32 -6.69 12.28
C ASN A 9 -10.40 -5.77 11.44
N ALA A 10 -10.12 -4.54 11.88
CA ALA A 10 -9.36 -3.58 11.06
C ALA A 10 -7.82 -3.64 11.24
N PHE A 11 -7.30 -4.42 12.18
CA PHE A 11 -5.85 -4.44 12.46
C PHE A 11 -5.35 -5.87 12.69
N GLY A 12 -4.66 -6.41 11.68
CA GLY A 12 -3.66 -7.50 11.76
C GLY A 12 -3.88 -8.57 12.83
N GLY A 13 -5.05 -9.18 12.86
CA GLY A 13 -5.47 -10.06 13.95
C GLY A 13 -4.81 -11.43 13.95
N HIS A 14 -3.52 -11.53 14.30
CA HIS A 14 -2.87 -12.77 14.76
C HIS A 14 -1.75 -12.57 15.78
N ALA A 15 -1.61 -11.40 16.41
CA ALA A 15 -0.73 -11.23 17.56
C ALA A 15 -1.44 -11.67 18.85
N GLN A 16 -1.29 -12.93 19.24
CA GLN A 16 -1.61 -13.41 20.58
C GLN A 16 -0.78 -12.60 21.60
N GLY A 17 -1.44 -11.72 22.39
CA GLY A 17 -0.87 -11.22 23.65
C GLY A 17 -0.70 -9.70 23.85
N LYS A 18 -1.06 -8.81 22.92
CA LYS A 18 -0.88 -7.36 23.14
C LYS A 18 -2.15 -6.69 23.65
N GLN A 19 -2.28 -6.59 24.97
CA GLN A 19 -2.98 -5.48 25.62
C GLN A 19 -2.04 -4.26 25.77
N ASP A 20 -1.12 -4.06 24.84
CA ASP A 20 -0.31 -2.85 24.81
C ASP A 20 -1.19 -1.71 24.33
N VAL A 21 -1.31 -0.67 25.15
CA VAL A 21 -2.00 0.56 24.78
C VAL A 21 -1.27 1.13 23.56
N VAL A 22 -1.93 1.10 22.41
CA VAL A 22 -1.42 1.72 21.18
C VAL A 22 -1.23 3.21 21.46
N ASP A 23 -0.03 3.72 21.15
CA ASP A 23 0.23 5.15 21.19
C ASP A 23 -0.38 5.78 19.93
N MET A 24 -1.62 6.25 20.08
CA MET A 24 -2.37 6.87 18.98
C MET A 24 -1.74 8.17 18.48
N ALA A 25 -0.80 8.79 19.22
CA ALA A 25 -0.07 9.96 18.74
C ALA A 25 1.04 9.58 17.74
N LYS A 26 1.53 8.33 17.80
CA LYS A 26 2.55 7.79 16.89
C LYS A 26 1.96 6.95 15.77
N PHE A 27 0.78 6.37 15.98
CA PHE A 27 0.14 5.48 15.03
C PHE A 27 -0.38 6.23 13.78
N ILE A 28 0.07 5.81 12.59
CA ILE A 28 -0.41 6.34 11.32
C ILE A 28 -1.66 5.55 10.89
N HIS A 29 -2.83 6.16 11.06
CA HIS A 29 -4.10 5.56 10.66
C HIS A 29 -4.33 5.70 9.16
N CYS A 30 -4.94 4.69 8.53
CA CYS A 30 -5.36 4.72 7.12
C CYS A 30 -6.41 5.79 6.76
N HIS A 31 -6.92 6.55 7.73
CA HIS A 31 -7.85 7.65 7.52
C HIS A 31 -7.15 9.02 7.57
N ILE A 32 -5.87 9.03 7.92
CA ILE A 32 -5.04 10.22 7.75
C ILE A 32 -4.94 10.47 6.25
N ARG A 33 -5.23 11.71 5.84
CA ARG A 33 -5.10 12.11 4.45
C ARG A 33 -3.66 11.87 4.01
N ASP A 34 -3.50 11.22 2.86
CA ASP A 34 -2.20 10.88 2.28
C ASP A 34 -1.31 10.06 3.25
N CYS A 35 -1.91 9.08 3.94
CA CYS A 35 -1.14 8.16 4.79
C CYS A 35 -0.12 7.33 4.01
N SER A 36 -0.32 7.15 2.70
CA SER A 36 0.59 6.45 1.80
C SER A 36 1.99 7.05 1.77
N ARG A 37 2.12 8.38 1.87
CA ARG A 37 3.43 9.06 1.81
C ARG A 37 4.43 8.64 2.89
N TYR A 38 3.94 8.00 3.96
CA TYR A 38 4.78 7.56 5.07
C TYR A 38 5.51 6.24 4.81
N PHE A 39 5.12 5.50 3.78
CA PHE A 39 5.59 4.14 3.53
C PHE A 39 6.18 4.04 2.13
N ALA A 40 7.40 3.50 2.04
CA ALA A 40 8.01 3.07 0.79
C ALA A 40 8.06 1.55 0.73
N TYR A 41 7.79 1.02 -0.47
CA TYR A 41 7.81 -0.41 -0.77
C TYR A 41 9.09 -0.75 -1.53
N LEU A 42 9.89 -1.69 -1.02
CA LEU A 42 11.14 -2.11 -1.65
C LEU A 42 10.94 -3.38 -2.47
N SER A 43 11.79 -3.60 -3.48
CA SER A 43 11.77 -4.80 -4.32
C SER A 43 12.00 -6.10 -3.56
N ASP A 44 12.65 -6.05 -2.39
CA ASP A 44 12.79 -7.21 -1.50
C ASP A 44 11.56 -7.50 -0.63
N GLY A 45 10.44 -6.82 -0.91
CA GLY A 45 9.16 -6.95 -0.25
C GLY A 45 9.05 -6.24 1.10
N ARG A 46 10.08 -5.50 1.55
CA ARG A 46 9.97 -4.70 2.78
C ARG A 46 9.15 -3.43 2.58
N ILE A 47 8.44 -3.05 3.63
CA ILE A 47 7.90 -1.71 3.81
C ILE A 47 8.81 -0.97 4.78
N VAL A 48 9.26 0.22 4.39
CA VAL A 48 10.13 1.09 5.18
C VAL A 48 9.51 2.48 5.30
N PRO A 49 9.91 3.31 6.28
CA PRO A 49 9.60 4.73 6.25
C PRO A 49 10.06 5.36 4.93
N ALA A 50 9.25 6.23 4.33
CA ALA A 50 9.64 6.94 3.12
C ALA A 50 10.83 7.88 3.36
N ASP A 51 11.66 8.10 2.33
CA ASP A 51 12.93 8.84 2.46
C ASP A 51 12.73 10.35 2.75
N GLU A 52 11.60 10.93 2.34
CA GLU A 52 11.33 12.38 2.46
C GLU A 52 10.78 12.78 3.84
N LEU A 53 10.64 11.84 4.77
CA LEU A 53 10.06 12.08 6.08
C LEU A 53 11.04 12.80 7.01
N ASN A 54 10.51 13.70 7.85
CA ASN A 54 11.29 14.24 8.96
C ASN A 54 11.45 13.20 10.08
N ALA A 55 12.38 13.44 11.01
CA ALA A 55 12.70 12.50 12.09
C ALA A 55 11.47 11.99 12.87
N GLN A 56 10.50 12.87 13.20
CA GLN A 56 9.31 12.45 13.93
C GLN A 56 8.37 11.60 13.07
N GLU A 57 8.24 11.93 11.78
CA GLU A 57 7.45 11.17 10.83
C GLU A 57 8.07 9.79 10.56
N THR A 58 9.40 9.72 10.44
CA THR A 58 10.14 8.46 10.32
C THR A 58 9.92 7.56 11.52
N GLU A 59 9.98 8.11 12.74
CA GLU A 59 9.67 7.37 13.97
C GLU A 59 8.23 6.84 13.98
N ASN A 60 7.26 7.65 13.55
CA ASN A 60 5.85 7.25 13.51
C ASN A 60 5.59 6.16 12.45
N ALA A 61 6.24 6.27 11.28
CA ALA A 61 6.17 5.27 10.23
C ALA A 61 6.77 3.94 10.71
N GLN A 62 7.97 3.99 11.30
CA GLN A 62 8.62 2.81 11.85
C GLN A 62 7.78 2.17 12.96
N TYR A 63 7.26 2.97 13.88
CA TYR A 63 6.35 2.52 14.93
C TYR A 63 5.13 1.79 14.35
N THR A 64 4.53 2.33 13.28
CA THR A 64 3.36 1.73 12.64
C THR A 64 3.70 0.42 11.93
N ILE A 65 4.83 0.36 11.21
CA ILE A 65 5.34 -0.86 10.57
C ILE A 65 5.53 -1.98 11.59
N ASP A 66 6.17 -1.66 12.72
CA ASP A 66 6.48 -2.64 13.78
C ASP A 66 5.22 -3.06 14.55
N LEU A 67 4.34 -2.11 14.85
CA LEU A 67 3.08 -2.37 15.57
C LEU A 67 2.18 -3.31 14.78
N LEU A 68 2.02 -3.08 13.48
CA LEU A 68 1.19 -3.89 12.59
C LEU A 68 1.92 -5.12 12.03
N ASN A 69 3.22 -5.27 12.34
CA ASN A 69 4.07 -6.34 11.83
C ASN A 69 4.01 -6.44 10.29
N LEU A 70 4.06 -5.29 9.61
CA LEU A 70 3.89 -5.22 8.15
C LEU A 70 4.97 -5.99 7.40
N ASN A 71 6.16 -6.13 8.01
CA ASN A 71 7.29 -6.91 7.51
C ASN A 71 7.36 -8.33 8.05
N SER A 72 6.23 -8.92 8.47
CA SER A 72 6.19 -10.36 8.73
C SER A 72 6.71 -11.15 7.51
N GLY A 73 7.46 -12.23 7.74
CA GLY A 73 8.13 -12.96 6.66
C GLY A 73 7.19 -13.48 5.57
N PHE A 74 5.93 -13.78 5.93
CA PHE A 74 4.88 -14.11 4.96
C PHE A 74 4.56 -12.91 4.05
N LEU A 75 4.14 -11.77 4.63
CA LEU A 75 3.78 -10.59 3.84
C LEU A 75 4.97 -10.03 3.03
N GLN A 76 6.19 -10.13 3.56
CA GLN A 76 7.39 -9.75 2.83
C GLN A 76 7.60 -10.64 1.60
N THR A 77 7.40 -11.95 1.75
CA THR A 77 7.51 -12.90 0.64
C THR A 77 6.46 -12.63 -0.43
N GLU A 78 5.20 -12.45 -0.03
CA GLU A 78 4.13 -12.15 -0.99
C GLU A 78 4.39 -10.85 -1.76
N ARG A 79 4.84 -9.79 -1.08
CA ARG A 79 5.17 -8.52 -1.77
C ARG A 79 6.37 -8.64 -2.71
N ARG A 80 7.38 -9.42 -2.35
CA ARG A 80 8.52 -9.68 -3.24
C ARG A 80 8.06 -10.43 -4.49
N ASN A 81 7.25 -11.48 -4.34
CA ASN A 81 6.72 -12.24 -5.47
C ASN A 81 5.87 -11.34 -6.37
N HIS A 82 5.00 -10.49 -5.79
CA HIS A 82 4.22 -9.51 -6.54
C HIS A 82 5.13 -8.51 -7.29
N TRP A 83 6.21 -8.04 -6.67
CA TRP A 83 7.18 -7.17 -7.35
C TRP A 83 7.82 -7.86 -8.56
N GLU A 84 8.26 -9.12 -8.40
CA GLU A 84 8.83 -9.91 -9.49
C GLU A 84 7.82 -10.14 -10.62
N GLU A 85 6.53 -10.32 -10.31
CA GLU A 85 5.45 -10.42 -11.30
C GLU A 85 5.25 -9.09 -12.05
N LEU A 86 5.28 -7.95 -11.36
CA LEU A 86 5.21 -6.63 -11.99
C LEU A 86 6.38 -6.37 -12.94
N GLU A 87 7.60 -6.76 -12.55
CA GLU A 87 8.79 -6.66 -13.41
C GLU A 87 8.62 -7.49 -14.69
N GLN A 88 8.15 -8.73 -14.58
CA GLN A 88 7.89 -9.60 -15.74
C GLN A 88 6.82 -9.03 -16.66
N LEU A 89 5.70 -8.53 -16.10
CA LEU A 89 4.62 -7.93 -16.87
C LEU A 89 5.09 -6.67 -17.58
N PHE A 90 5.87 -5.83 -16.89
CA PHE A 90 6.43 -4.62 -17.49
C PHE A 90 7.36 -4.94 -18.65
N ASP A 91 8.32 -5.85 -18.45
CA ASP A 91 9.26 -6.27 -19.50
C ASP A 91 8.52 -6.85 -20.70
N GLU A 92 7.51 -7.70 -20.49
CA GLU A 92 6.68 -8.26 -21.57
C GLU A 92 5.93 -7.17 -22.36
N HIS A 93 5.40 -6.15 -21.67
CA HIS A 93 4.71 -5.05 -22.34
C HIS A 93 5.67 -4.22 -23.20
N ILE A 94 6.89 -3.99 -22.72
CA ILE A 94 7.93 -3.31 -23.51
C ILE A 94 8.35 -4.15 -24.72
N GLU A 95 8.60 -5.44 -24.52
CA GLU A 95 9.02 -6.34 -25.61
C GLU A 95 7.96 -6.49 -26.71
N LYS A 96 6.68 -6.46 -26.33
CA LYS A 96 5.55 -6.67 -27.26
C LYS A 96 4.88 -5.38 -27.73
N ASP A 97 5.37 -4.22 -27.30
CA ASP A 97 4.77 -2.91 -27.58
C ASP A 97 3.28 -2.85 -27.20
N TRP A 98 2.97 -3.39 -26.01
CA TRP A 98 1.61 -3.39 -25.46
C TRP A 98 1.33 -2.12 -24.66
N ASP A 99 0.06 -1.72 -24.65
CA ASP A 99 -0.38 -0.50 -23.96
C ASP A 99 -0.37 -0.69 -22.43
N LEU A 100 0.66 -0.13 -21.79
CA LEU A 100 0.83 -0.17 -20.33
C LEU A 100 -0.34 0.46 -19.57
N GLN A 101 -1.05 1.43 -20.16
CA GLN A 101 -2.21 2.04 -19.50
C GLN A 101 -3.38 1.06 -19.35
N GLN A 102 -3.49 0.06 -20.24
CA GLN A 102 -4.54 -0.97 -20.11
C GLN A 102 -4.24 -1.91 -18.94
N LEU A 103 -2.98 -2.32 -18.77
CA LEU A 103 -2.55 -3.11 -17.61
C LEU A 103 -2.86 -2.35 -16.32
N LEU A 104 -2.41 -1.09 -16.24
CA LEU A 104 -2.62 -0.26 -15.06
C LEU A 104 -4.09 -0.01 -14.73
N GLN A 105 -4.96 0.09 -15.73
CA GLN A 105 -6.40 0.20 -15.49
C GLN A 105 -6.96 -1.06 -14.82
N LEU A 106 -6.49 -2.25 -15.21
CA LEU A 106 -6.92 -3.51 -14.62
C LEU A 106 -6.46 -3.66 -13.16
N ASP A 107 -5.27 -3.14 -12.83
CA ASP A 107 -4.68 -3.33 -11.49
C ASP A 107 -4.99 -2.18 -10.52
N LEU A 108 -5.27 -0.96 -11.01
CA LEU A 108 -5.42 0.23 -10.18
C LEU A 108 -6.82 0.86 -10.21
N VAL A 109 -7.70 0.51 -11.15
CA VAL A 109 -9.08 1.01 -11.11
C VAL A 109 -9.91 0.13 -10.19
N PRO A 110 -10.64 0.71 -9.22
CA PRO A 110 -11.50 -0.08 -8.35
C PRO A 110 -12.50 -0.93 -9.13
N THR A 111 -12.76 -2.11 -8.62
CA THR A 111 -13.82 -2.98 -9.13
C THR A 111 -15.19 -2.26 -9.06
N PRO A 112 -16.22 -2.74 -9.80
CA PRO A 112 -17.56 -2.15 -9.75
C PRO A 112 -18.19 -2.10 -8.35
N ASP A 113 -17.74 -2.96 -7.43
CA ASP A 113 -18.13 -2.96 -6.00
C ASP A 113 -17.20 -2.12 -5.10
N HIS A 114 -16.41 -1.22 -5.69
CA HIS A 114 -15.52 -0.25 -5.04
C HIS A 114 -14.40 -0.86 -4.20
N LYS A 115 -13.89 -2.03 -4.59
CA LYS A 115 -12.72 -2.64 -3.94
C LYS A 115 -11.46 -2.30 -4.69
N LEU A 116 -10.38 -2.10 -3.93
CA LEU A 116 -9.03 -2.05 -4.47
C LEU A 116 -8.52 -3.47 -4.71
N HIS A 117 -7.66 -3.62 -5.71
CA HIS A 117 -6.95 -4.86 -5.96
C HIS A 117 -5.92 -5.14 -4.85
N GLU A 118 -5.54 -6.40 -4.72
CA GLU A 118 -4.45 -6.78 -3.82
C GLU A 118 -3.17 -6.05 -4.21
N PHE A 119 -2.33 -5.74 -3.22
CA PHE A 119 -1.06 -5.04 -3.46
C PHE A 119 -1.18 -3.68 -4.18
N PHE A 120 -2.35 -3.05 -4.16
CA PHE A 120 -2.62 -1.75 -4.79
C PHE A 120 -1.51 -0.70 -4.57
N SER A 121 -1.08 -0.48 -3.33
CA SER A 121 -0.09 0.55 -3.00
C SER A 121 1.30 0.26 -3.59
N ILE A 122 1.72 -1.00 -3.64
CA ILE A 122 3.02 -1.36 -4.23
C ILE A 122 2.94 -1.31 -5.75
N THR A 123 1.81 -1.71 -6.36
CA THR A 123 1.58 -1.52 -7.80
C THR A 123 1.59 -0.04 -8.19
N ARG A 124 0.88 0.81 -7.44
CA ARG A 124 0.88 2.26 -7.66
C ARG A 124 2.29 2.84 -7.56
N GLN A 125 3.08 2.41 -6.56
CA GLN A 125 4.45 2.90 -6.39
C GLN A 125 5.40 2.40 -7.49
N PHE A 126 5.26 1.14 -7.93
CA PHE A 126 6.11 0.55 -8.96
C PHE A 126 6.03 1.34 -10.27
N PHE A 127 4.82 1.67 -10.70
CA PHE A 127 4.56 2.41 -11.95
C PHE A 127 4.55 3.93 -11.79
N GLN A 128 4.80 4.47 -10.60
CA GLN A 128 4.98 5.90 -10.35
C GLN A 128 4.03 6.81 -11.14
N GLN A 129 4.56 7.60 -12.10
CA GLN A 129 3.81 8.63 -12.81
C GLN A 129 2.72 8.04 -13.71
N GLU A 130 2.96 6.88 -14.31
CA GLU A 130 2.00 6.18 -15.16
C GLU A 130 0.78 5.74 -14.34
N ALA A 131 1.00 5.25 -13.12
CA ALA A 131 -0.08 4.94 -12.18
C ALA A 131 -0.91 6.19 -11.82
N GLU A 132 -0.26 7.31 -11.52
CA GLU A 132 -0.95 8.56 -11.20
C GLU A 132 -1.81 9.07 -12.37
N GLN A 133 -1.32 8.95 -13.61
CA GLN A 133 -2.08 9.33 -14.80
C GLN A 133 -3.35 8.49 -14.98
N VAL A 134 -3.25 7.17 -14.78
CA VAL A 134 -4.38 6.25 -14.88
C VAL A 134 -5.40 6.54 -13.77
N LEU A 135 -4.95 6.71 -12.53
CA LEU A 135 -5.83 7.04 -11.41
C LEU A 135 -6.52 8.39 -11.59
N GLN A 136 -5.80 9.43 -12.06
CA GLN A 136 -6.37 10.75 -12.33
C GLN A 136 -7.47 10.70 -13.40
N SER A 137 -7.34 9.79 -14.37
CA SER A 137 -8.28 9.67 -15.50
C SER A 137 -9.48 8.76 -15.18
N HIS A 138 -9.25 7.67 -14.44
CA HIS A 138 -10.25 6.61 -14.28
C HIS A 138 -10.76 6.44 -12.84
N ALA A 139 -10.01 6.90 -11.83
CA ALA A 139 -10.37 6.78 -10.42
C ALA A 139 -9.94 8.01 -9.58
N PRO A 140 -10.36 9.24 -9.96
CA PRO A 140 -9.87 10.48 -9.34
C PRO A 140 -10.22 10.63 -7.85
N ALA A 141 -11.15 9.81 -7.33
CA ALA A 141 -11.46 9.76 -5.90
C ALA A 141 -10.34 9.15 -5.04
N LEU A 142 -9.33 8.53 -5.65
CA LEU A 142 -8.17 7.92 -4.98
C LEU A 142 -6.93 8.83 -4.94
N ILE A 143 -7.06 10.07 -5.43
CA ILE A 143 -6.02 11.11 -5.49
C ILE A 143 -6.34 12.25 -4.51
#